data_AF-A0A1C5UH60-F1
#
_entry.id   AF-A0A1C5UH60-F1
#
_cell.length_a   1.000
_cell.length_b   1.000
_cell.length_c   1.000
_cell.angle_alpha   90.00
_cell.angle_beta   90.00
_cell.angle_gamma   90.00
#
_symmetry.space_group_name_H-M   'P 1'
#
loop_
_entity.id
_entity.type
_entity.pdbx_description
1 polymer ?
#
loop_
_entity_poly.entity_id
_entity_poly.type
_entity_poly.pdbx_seq_one_letter_code
_entity_poly.pdbx_strand_id
1 'polypeptide(L)'
;MSTVYNKKYFTDLLEKLVLPLKEHYSEECANLYLGHTGAAFEDRTIPMEGFSRVLWGLVPLWVGGENIEDFSEIYAKGLSAGTNPNSKEYWGGFRNYDQKFVEIAAIAYGLLLAPDKLWEPLDDNVKKNLADFLLLSNSYEVSDNNWRLFPVLVNLALKSLSQPYDQHLIDFGLERLDSYYLGNGWYKDGVTEQRDYYIPFALHFYSLIYAKVC
;
A
#
# COMPACT_ATOMS: atom_id res chain seq x y z
N MET A 1 20.50 -4.98 31.80
CA MET A 1 21.14 -4.58 30.53
C MET A 1 20.13 -3.73 29.77
N SER A 2 20.51 -2.56 29.27
CA SER A 2 19.64 -1.71 28.43
C SER A 2 19.48 -2.37 27.06
N THR A 3 18.23 -2.51 26.59
CA THR A 3 17.95 -2.96 25.23
C THR A 3 18.58 -2.00 24.22
N VAL A 4 19.37 -2.52 23.29
CA VAL A 4 19.94 -1.73 22.19
C VAL A 4 18.98 -1.79 21.01
N TYR A 5 18.37 -0.66 20.67
CA TYR A 5 17.50 -0.52 19.51
C TYR A 5 18.35 -0.30 18.25
N ASN A 6 18.70 -1.40 17.57
CA ASN A 6 19.45 -1.39 16.31
C ASN A 6 18.67 -2.10 15.19
N LYS A 7 19.22 -2.13 13.98
CA LYS A 7 18.58 -2.79 12.82
C LYS A 7 18.14 -4.22 13.15
N LYS A 8 19.02 -5.02 13.77
CA LYS A 8 18.72 -6.41 14.14
C LYS A 8 17.52 -6.51 15.08
N TYR A 9 17.44 -5.65 16.09
CA TYR A 9 16.31 -5.63 17.02
C TYR A 9 14.96 -5.44 16.30
N PHE A 10 14.90 -4.50 15.34
CA PHE A 10 13.67 -4.25 14.59
C PHE A 10 13.36 -5.35 13.57
N THR A 11 14.37 -5.94 12.93
CA THR A 11 14.21 -7.12 12.07
C THR A 11 13.64 -8.30 12.86
N ASP A 12 14.23 -8.65 14.01
CA ASP A 12 13.76 -9.74 14.87
C ASP A 12 12.34 -9.48 15.39
N LEU A 13 11.98 -8.23 15.65
CA LEU A 13 10.63 -7.86 16.08
C LEU A 13 9.62 -8.03 14.94
N LEU A 14 9.95 -7.56 13.74
CA LEU A 14 9.10 -7.74 12.57
C LEU A 14 8.88 -9.22 12.29
N GLU A 15 9.94 -10.03 12.31
CA GLU A 15 9.85 -11.47 12.07
C GLU A 15 8.89 -12.16 13.04
N LYS A 16 8.95 -11.82 14.34
CA LYS A 16 8.00 -12.33 15.35
C LYS A 16 6.55 -11.92 15.08
N LEU A 17 6.33 -10.75 14.49
CA LEU A 17 4.98 -10.26 14.17
C LEU A 17 4.43 -10.91 12.90
N VAL A 18 5.26 -11.13 11.88
CA VAL A 18 4.78 -11.58 10.57
C VAL A 18 4.78 -13.09 10.40
N LEU A 19 5.70 -13.84 11.02
CA LEU A 19 5.76 -15.29 10.85
C LEU A 19 4.44 -16.01 11.20
N PRO A 20 3.74 -15.69 12.31
CA PRO A 20 2.46 -16.32 12.62
C PRO A 20 1.38 -16.05 11.56
N LEU A 21 1.48 -14.96 10.79
CA LEU A 21 0.49 -14.59 9.77
C LEU A 21 0.47 -15.59 8.61
N LYS A 22 1.55 -16.35 8.38
CA LYS A 22 1.65 -17.33 7.29
C LYS A 22 0.50 -18.35 7.31
N GLU A 23 0.09 -18.78 8.50
CA GLU A 23 -1.00 -19.76 8.68
C GLU A 23 -2.41 -19.17 8.43
N HIS A 24 -2.50 -17.86 8.26
CA HIS A 24 -3.76 -17.12 8.12
C HIS A 24 -3.99 -16.57 6.71
N TYR A 25 -3.01 -16.71 5.81
CA TYR A 25 -3.24 -16.40 4.40
C TYR A 25 -4.20 -17.40 3.78
N SER A 26 -5.02 -16.91 2.86
CA SER A 26 -5.90 -17.71 2.03
C SER A 26 -5.13 -18.68 1.12
N GLU A 27 -5.85 -19.62 0.52
CA GLU A 27 -5.26 -20.64 -0.34
C GLU A 27 -4.48 -20.03 -1.51
N GLU A 28 -4.98 -18.95 -2.13
CA GLU A 28 -4.28 -18.21 -3.19
C GLU A 28 -3.49 -17.00 -2.66
N CYS A 29 -3.40 -16.86 -1.34
CA CYS A 29 -2.64 -15.83 -0.62
C CYS A 29 -3.06 -14.37 -0.89
N ALA A 30 -4.17 -14.10 -1.59
CA ALA A 30 -4.63 -12.73 -1.84
C ALA A 30 -5.33 -12.10 -0.62
N ASN A 31 -5.64 -12.90 0.40
CA ASN A 31 -6.38 -12.48 1.57
C ASN A 31 -5.69 -12.96 2.85
N LEU A 32 -5.67 -12.15 3.90
CA LEU A 32 -5.18 -12.52 5.23
C LEU A 32 -6.31 -12.46 6.24
N TYR A 33 -6.66 -13.61 6.84
CA TYR A 33 -7.80 -13.74 7.75
C TYR A 33 -7.36 -13.86 9.22
N LEU A 34 -7.36 -12.75 9.95
CA LEU A 34 -6.96 -12.71 11.38
C LEU A 34 -8.15 -12.80 12.36
N GLY A 35 -9.37 -12.90 11.85
CA GLY A 35 -10.61 -12.99 12.63
C GLY A 35 -11.77 -12.24 11.99
N HIS A 36 -12.94 -12.30 12.62
CA HIS A 36 -14.13 -11.53 12.24
C HIS A 36 -14.21 -10.23 13.04
N THR A 37 -13.28 -9.32 12.80
CA THR A 37 -13.16 -8.06 13.54
C THR A 37 -13.36 -6.87 12.61
N GLY A 38 -14.62 -6.56 12.30
CA GLY A 38 -15.01 -5.37 11.53
C GLY A 38 -15.50 -4.26 12.44
N ALA A 39 -14.91 -3.06 12.34
CA ALA A 39 -15.43 -1.86 13.01
C ALA A 39 -16.31 -1.00 12.08
N ALA A 40 -15.99 -0.94 10.78
CA ALA A 40 -16.65 -0.02 9.84
C ALA A 40 -16.77 -0.51 8.38
N PHE A 41 -16.11 -1.60 7.97
CA PHE A 41 -15.97 -1.97 6.55
C PHE A 41 -16.54 -3.35 6.22
N GLU A 42 -16.84 -3.56 4.94
CA GLU A 42 -17.39 -4.81 4.39
C GLU A 42 -16.45 -5.99 4.59
N ASP A 43 -17.02 -7.17 4.83
CA ASP A 43 -16.31 -8.44 5.08
C ASP A 43 -15.26 -8.81 4.02
N ARG A 44 -15.38 -8.30 2.78
CA ARG A 44 -14.43 -8.59 1.69
C ARG A 44 -13.21 -7.66 1.65
N THR A 45 -13.26 -6.47 2.25
CA THR A 45 -12.11 -5.53 2.23
C THR A 45 -11.15 -5.82 3.40
N ILE A 46 -11.68 -6.30 4.53
CA ILE A 46 -10.89 -6.62 5.72
C ILE A 46 -9.73 -7.60 5.43
N PRO A 47 -9.92 -8.69 4.65
CA PRO A 47 -8.83 -9.61 4.38
C PRO A 47 -7.79 -9.06 3.41
N MET A 48 -8.19 -8.20 2.47
CA MET A 48 -7.28 -7.45 1.60
C MET A 48 -6.45 -6.45 2.42
N GLU A 49 -7.08 -5.76 3.39
CA GLU A 49 -6.40 -4.88 4.35
C GLU A 49 -5.34 -5.64 5.16
N GLY A 50 -5.66 -6.85 5.62
CA GLY A 50 -4.68 -7.71 6.29
C GLY A 50 -3.48 -8.02 5.37
N PHE A 51 -3.74 -8.35 4.11
CA PHE A 51 -2.71 -8.65 3.12
C PHE A 51 -1.81 -7.43 2.83
N SER A 52 -2.39 -6.28 2.54
CA SER A 52 -1.65 -5.07 2.13
C SER A 52 -0.82 -4.48 3.27
N ARG A 53 -1.34 -4.44 4.50
CA ARG A 53 -0.71 -3.69 5.60
C ARG A 53 0.58 -4.28 6.13
N VAL A 54 0.82 -5.57 5.90
CA VAL A 54 2.10 -6.19 6.26
C VAL A 54 3.26 -5.63 5.41
N LEU A 55 2.98 -5.06 4.23
CA LEU A 55 3.99 -4.37 3.40
C LEU A 55 4.66 -3.18 4.10
N TRP A 56 3.98 -2.50 5.03
CA TRP A 56 4.59 -1.41 5.80
C TRP A 56 5.81 -1.87 6.62
N GLY A 57 5.87 -3.15 6.98
CA GLY A 57 7.02 -3.76 7.64
C GLY A 57 7.97 -4.45 6.65
N LEU A 58 7.44 -5.18 5.66
CA LEU A 58 8.27 -5.97 4.73
C LEU A 58 9.08 -5.14 3.75
N VAL A 59 8.53 -4.05 3.22
CA VAL A 59 9.24 -3.20 2.26
C VAL A 59 10.50 -2.56 2.86
N PRO A 60 10.49 -1.93 4.05
CA PRO A 60 11.72 -1.39 4.62
C PRO A 60 12.72 -2.50 5.01
N LEU A 61 12.25 -3.70 5.36
CA LEU A 61 13.11 -4.86 5.57
C LEU A 61 13.86 -5.22 4.28
N TRP A 62 13.14 -5.36 3.16
CA TRP A 62 13.71 -5.69 1.84
C TRP A 62 14.66 -4.61 1.33
N VAL A 63 14.26 -3.34 1.40
CA VAL A 63 15.13 -2.20 1.05
C VAL A 63 16.37 -2.14 1.93
N GLY A 64 16.25 -2.57 3.19
CA GLY A 64 17.37 -2.71 4.12
C GLY A 64 18.29 -3.89 3.83
N GLY A 65 18.01 -4.71 2.82
CA GLY A 65 18.81 -5.88 2.42
C GLY A 65 18.59 -7.12 3.28
N GLU A 66 17.58 -7.12 4.16
CA GLU A 66 17.18 -8.31 4.90
C GLU A 66 16.00 -9.00 4.20
N ASN A 67 15.74 -10.26 4.55
CA ASN A 67 14.60 -10.99 4.00
C ASN A 67 14.03 -11.95 5.06
N ILE A 68 12.71 -12.12 5.06
CA ILE A 68 12.05 -13.22 5.77
C ILE A 68 11.54 -14.16 4.67
N GLU A 69 11.91 -15.42 4.76
CA GLU A 69 11.61 -16.43 3.75
C GLU A 69 10.10 -16.53 3.46
N ASP A 70 9.78 -16.92 2.22
CA ASP A 70 8.44 -17.12 1.65
C ASP A 70 7.61 -15.85 1.40
N PHE A 71 7.87 -14.72 2.06
CA PHE A 71 6.99 -13.56 1.91
C PHE A 71 6.95 -13.00 0.48
N SER A 72 8.08 -12.94 -0.22
CA SER A 72 8.06 -12.51 -1.64
C SER A 72 7.19 -13.43 -2.51
N GLU A 73 7.19 -14.74 -2.24
CA GLU A 73 6.36 -15.71 -2.97
C GLU A 73 4.88 -15.61 -2.59
N ILE A 74 4.58 -15.44 -1.30
CA ILE A 74 3.22 -15.20 -0.78
C ILE A 74 2.62 -13.97 -1.46
N TYR A 75 3.38 -12.87 -1.56
CA TYR A 75 2.91 -11.65 -2.20
C TYR A 75 2.78 -11.79 -3.72
N ALA A 76 3.71 -12.48 -4.39
CA ALA A 76 3.59 -12.75 -5.82
C ALA A 76 2.30 -13.54 -6.13
N LYS A 77 2.04 -14.60 -5.35
CA LYS A 77 0.83 -15.42 -5.47
C LYS A 77 -0.45 -14.63 -5.15
N GLY A 78 -0.43 -13.84 -4.08
CA GLY A 78 -1.56 -13.02 -3.67
C GLY A 78 -1.88 -11.89 -4.65
N LEU A 79 -0.88 -11.21 -5.20
CA LEU A 79 -1.08 -10.21 -6.25
C LEU A 79 -1.64 -10.84 -7.52
N SER A 80 -1.18 -12.03 -7.89
CA SER A 80 -1.72 -12.80 -9.02
C SER A 80 -3.20 -13.12 -8.85
N ALA A 81 -3.60 -13.68 -7.71
CA ALA A 81 -4.98 -14.05 -7.47
C ALA A 81 -5.89 -12.83 -7.25
N GLY A 82 -5.45 -11.87 -6.41
CA GLY A 82 -6.22 -10.68 -6.05
C GLY A 82 -6.55 -9.77 -7.23
N THR A 83 -5.73 -9.78 -8.28
CA THR A 83 -5.93 -8.94 -9.48
C THR A 83 -6.47 -9.69 -10.70
N ASN A 84 -6.63 -11.02 -10.62
CA ASN A 84 -7.18 -11.84 -11.70
C ASN A 84 -8.71 -11.94 -11.61
N PRO A 85 -9.48 -11.40 -12.56
CA PRO A 85 -10.96 -11.44 -12.52
C PRO A 85 -11.58 -12.85 -12.54
N ASN A 86 -10.80 -13.87 -12.91
CA ASN A 86 -11.25 -15.27 -12.91
C ASN A 86 -10.87 -16.04 -11.62
N SER A 87 -10.06 -15.46 -10.74
CA SER A 87 -9.74 -16.05 -9.44
C SER A 87 -10.94 -15.95 -8.50
N LYS A 88 -11.09 -16.95 -7.62
CA LYS A 88 -12.08 -16.91 -6.54
C LYS A 88 -11.75 -15.86 -5.48
N GLU A 89 -10.48 -15.43 -5.42
CA GLU A 89 -9.95 -14.45 -4.48
C GLU A 89 -9.78 -13.06 -5.11
N TYR A 90 -10.34 -12.82 -6.30
CA TYR A 90 -10.33 -11.51 -6.94
C TYR A 90 -10.91 -10.43 -6.01
N TRP A 91 -10.17 -9.34 -5.84
CA TRP A 91 -10.56 -8.24 -4.94
C TRP A 91 -11.75 -7.42 -5.45
N GLY A 92 -12.16 -7.61 -6.72
CA GLY A 92 -13.30 -6.91 -7.31
C GLY A 92 -12.97 -5.48 -7.75
N GLY A 93 -13.97 -4.77 -8.26
CA GLY A 93 -13.81 -3.35 -8.61
C GLY A 93 -13.81 -2.43 -7.39
N PHE A 94 -13.74 -1.13 -7.66
CA PHE A 94 -13.83 -0.08 -6.64
C PHE A 94 -15.21 0.56 -6.63
N ARG A 95 -15.45 1.39 -5.61
CA ARG A 95 -16.51 2.39 -5.55
C ARG A 95 -15.89 3.73 -5.14
N ASN A 96 -16.67 4.81 -5.20
CA ASN A 96 -16.20 6.09 -4.65
C ASN A 96 -15.97 5.94 -3.13
N TYR A 97 -14.89 6.54 -2.64
CA TYR A 97 -14.50 6.54 -1.23
C TYR A 97 -14.22 5.14 -0.65
N ASP A 98 -13.76 4.21 -1.50
CA ASP A 98 -13.47 2.82 -1.14
C ASP A 98 -12.19 2.70 -0.27
N GLN A 99 -12.28 1.92 0.81
CA GLN A 99 -11.14 1.62 1.69
C GLN A 99 -9.99 0.96 0.92
N LYS A 100 -10.27 0.25 -0.19
CA LYS A 100 -9.25 -0.35 -1.04
C LYS A 100 -8.22 0.67 -1.57
N PHE A 101 -8.52 1.97 -1.62
CA PHE A 101 -7.52 2.99 -1.99
C PHE A 101 -6.35 3.07 -1.02
N VAL A 102 -6.60 2.90 0.27
CA VAL A 102 -5.55 2.82 1.30
C VAL A 102 -4.69 1.57 1.07
N GLU A 103 -5.35 0.45 0.72
CA GLU A 103 -4.69 -0.84 0.60
C GLU A 103 -3.84 -0.94 -0.67
N ILE A 104 -4.31 -0.40 -1.80
CA ILE A 104 -3.48 -0.31 -3.01
C ILE A 104 -2.35 0.71 -2.88
N ALA A 105 -2.46 1.70 -2.00
CA ALA A 105 -1.35 2.62 -1.72
C ALA A 105 -0.18 1.89 -1.04
N ALA A 106 -0.46 0.93 -0.15
CA ALA A 106 0.57 0.06 0.43
C ALA A 106 1.23 -0.85 -0.63
N ILE A 107 0.45 -1.36 -1.59
CA ILE A 107 0.98 -2.12 -2.73
C ILE A 107 1.86 -1.21 -3.61
N ALA A 108 1.38 -0.01 -3.97
CA ALA A 108 2.12 0.96 -4.77
C ALA A 108 3.44 1.38 -4.10
N TYR A 109 3.42 1.58 -2.77
CA TYR A 109 4.62 1.80 -1.96
C TYR A 109 5.65 0.68 -2.11
N GLY A 110 5.20 -0.58 -2.04
CA GLY A 110 6.09 -1.72 -2.24
C GLY A 110 6.61 -1.82 -3.68
N LEU A 111 5.78 -1.56 -4.68
CA LEU A 111 6.19 -1.53 -6.09
C LEU A 111 7.22 -0.43 -6.37
N LEU A 112 7.10 0.72 -5.72
CA LEU A 112 8.03 1.84 -5.85
C LEU A 112 9.40 1.54 -5.26
N LEU A 113 9.45 0.89 -4.09
CA LEU A 113 10.69 0.76 -3.31
C LEU A 113 11.33 -0.62 -3.36
N ALA A 114 10.55 -1.68 -3.59
CA ALA A 114 11.02 -3.07 -3.67
C ALA A 114 10.44 -3.81 -4.90
N PRO A 115 10.59 -3.25 -6.13
CA PRO A 115 10.08 -3.88 -7.35
C PRO A 115 10.70 -5.26 -7.59
N ASP A 116 11.92 -5.52 -7.14
CA ASP A 116 12.58 -6.84 -7.22
C ASP A 116 11.85 -7.94 -6.42
N LYS A 117 11.02 -7.56 -5.44
CA LYS A 117 10.22 -8.48 -4.62
C LYS A 117 8.77 -8.60 -5.05
N LEU A 118 8.19 -7.52 -5.57
CA LEU A 118 6.75 -7.45 -5.84
C LEU A 118 6.39 -7.37 -7.32
N TRP A 119 7.29 -6.89 -8.18
CA TRP A 119 7.02 -6.73 -9.61
C TRP A 119 7.80 -7.72 -10.45
N GLU A 120 9.13 -7.77 -10.32
CA GLU A 120 9.98 -8.59 -11.19
C GLU A 120 9.70 -10.09 -11.14
N PRO A 121 9.33 -10.69 -9.98
CA PRO A 121 8.97 -12.11 -9.93
C PRO A 121 7.65 -12.46 -10.65
N LEU A 122 6.83 -11.46 -10.99
CA LEU A 122 5.54 -11.67 -11.64
C LEU A 122 5.73 -11.94 -13.14
N ASP A 123 4.91 -12.85 -13.68
CA ASP A 123 4.80 -13.03 -15.12
C ASP A 123 4.07 -11.86 -15.80
N ASP A 124 4.18 -11.78 -17.13
CA ASP A 124 3.63 -10.66 -17.91
C ASP A 124 2.11 -10.52 -17.80
N ASN A 125 1.37 -11.63 -17.64
CA ASN A 125 -0.08 -11.57 -17.48
C ASN A 125 -0.45 -11.01 -16.12
N VAL A 126 0.27 -11.42 -15.06
CA VAL A 126 0.06 -10.90 -13.72
C VAL A 126 0.47 -9.43 -13.62
N LYS A 127 1.61 -9.05 -14.20
CA LYS A 127 2.03 -7.65 -14.32
C LYS A 127 0.95 -6.79 -14.97
N LYS A 128 0.38 -7.27 -16.08
CA LYS A 128 -0.72 -6.60 -16.77
C LYS A 128 -1.96 -6.47 -15.88
N ASN A 129 -2.41 -7.55 -15.24
CA ASN A 129 -3.59 -7.54 -14.37
C ASN A 129 -3.41 -6.58 -13.19
N LEU A 130 -2.24 -6.58 -12.56
CA LEU A 130 -1.93 -5.67 -11.46
C LEU A 130 -1.90 -4.21 -11.92
N ALA A 131 -1.28 -3.91 -13.06
CA ALA A 131 -1.27 -2.57 -13.64
C ALA A 131 -2.69 -2.09 -13.99
N ASP A 132 -3.51 -2.94 -14.62
CA ASP A 132 -4.89 -2.64 -14.98
C ASP A 132 -5.76 -2.40 -13.73
N PHE A 133 -5.58 -3.21 -12.68
CA PHE A 133 -6.29 -3.07 -11.42
C PHE A 133 -5.95 -1.75 -10.71
N LEU A 134 -4.66 -1.40 -10.67
CA LEU A 134 -4.20 -0.13 -10.11
C LEU A 134 -4.70 1.05 -10.95
N LEU A 135 -4.64 0.96 -12.28
CA LEU A 135 -5.13 1.99 -13.19
C LEU A 135 -6.64 2.19 -13.07
N LEU A 136 -7.42 1.12 -12.87
CA LEU A 136 -8.86 1.17 -12.67
C LEU A 136 -9.25 2.09 -11.49
N SER A 137 -8.43 2.14 -10.44
CA SER A 137 -8.68 2.99 -9.26
C SER A 137 -8.77 4.48 -9.62
N ASN A 138 -8.12 4.93 -10.68
CA ASN A 138 -8.16 6.32 -11.16
C ASN A 138 -9.55 6.77 -11.63
N SER A 139 -10.47 5.83 -11.86
CA SER A 139 -11.84 6.13 -12.32
C SER A 139 -12.81 6.50 -11.20
N TYR A 140 -12.34 6.56 -9.95
CA TYR A 140 -13.16 6.71 -8.77
C TYR A 140 -12.72 7.88 -7.90
N GLU A 141 -13.68 8.44 -7.15
CA GLU A 141 -13.40 9.55 -6.25
C GLU A 141 -12.77 9.08 -4.94
N VAL A 142 -11.75 9.82 -4.49
CA VAL A 142 -11.20 9.74 -3.14
C VAL A 142 -11.64 10.94 -2.32
N SER A 143 -11.64 10.79 -0.99
CA SER A 143 -11.90 11.89 -0.06
C SER A 143 -10.93 13.04 -0.30
N ASP A 144 -11.43 14.28 -0.21
CA ASP A 144 -10.61 15.47 -0.44
C ASP A 144 -9.82 15.87 0.82
N ASN A 145 -8.91 14.99 1.20
CA ASN A 145 -8.06 15.07 2.38
C ASN A 145 -6.73 14.34 2.10
N ASN A 146 -6.08 13.74 3.10
CA ASN A 146 -4.87 12.93 2.93
C ASN A 146 -5.02 11.78 1.90
N TRP A 147 -6.24 11.34 1.60
CA TRP A 147 -6.49 10.30 0.58
C TRP A 147 -6.05 10.72 -0.82
N ARG A 148 -5.82 12.02 -1.06
CA ARG A 148 -5.20 12.52 -2.29
C ARG A 148 -3.79 11.96 -2.53
N LEU A 149 -3.10 11.47 -1.50
CA LEU A 149 -1.81 10.78 -1.66
C LEU A 149 -1.94 9.40 -2.30
N PHE A 150 -3.09 8.71 -2.19
CA PHE A 150 -3.21 7.35 -2.70
C PHE A 150 -3.16 7.30 -4.23
N PRO A 151 -3.93 8.11 -4.99
CA PRO A 151 -3.77 8.19 -6.43
C PRO A 151 -2.37 8.67 -6.85
N VAL A 152 -1.74 9.56 -6.08
CA VAL A 152 -0.36 10.01 -6.35
C VAL A 152 0.60 8.82 -6.30
N LEU A 153 0.59 8.03 -5.22
CA LEU A 153 1.46 6.86 -5.07
C LEU A 153 1.20 5.80 -6.14
N VAL A 154 -0.07 5.50 -6.42
CA VAL A 154 -0.47 4.53 -7.46
C VAL A 154 0.07 4.94 -8.83
N ASN A 155 -0.12 6.20 -9.23
CA ASN A 155 0.33 6.65 -10.55
C ASN A 155 1.86 6.81 -10.63
N LEU A 156 2.55 7.11 -9.52
CA LEU A 156 4.01 7.07 -9.48
C LEU A 156 4.55 5.64 -9.63
N ALA A 157 3.92 4.65 -8.99
CA ALA A 157 4.28 3.25 -9.16
C ALA A 157 4.06 2.79 -10.60
N LEU A 158 2.90 3.10 -11.20
CA LEU A 158 2.64 2.78 -12.60
C LEU A 158 3.67 3.43 -13.53
N LYS A 159 3.99 4.71 -13.29
CA LYS A 159 5.01 5.46 -14.05
C LYS A 159 6.40 4.83 -13.92
N SER A 160 6.84 4.46 -12.72
CA SER A 160 8.17 3.86 -12.51
C SER A 160 8.30 2.49 -13.17
N LEU A 161 7.19 1.76 -13.30
CA LEU A 161 7.09 0.46 -13.96
C LEU A 161 6.81 0.56 -15.48
N SER A 162 6.87 1.77 -16.05
CA SER A 162 6.56 2.03 -17.46
C SER A 162 5.18 1.54 -17.91
N GLN A 163 4.21 1.53 -16.99
CA GLN A 163 2.80 1.23 -17.25
C GLN A 163 2.01 2.50 -17.53
N PRO A 164 0.81 2.42 -18.15
CA PRO A 164 -0.07 3.57 -18.27
C PRO A 164 -0.38 4.19 -16.91
N TYR A 165 -0.32 5.51 -16.82
CA TYR A 165 -0.56 6.28 -15.61
C TYR A 165 -1.21 7.63 -15.96
N ASP A 166 -1.77 8.30 -14.96
CA ASP A 166 -2.38 9.62 -15.10
C ASP A 166 -1.51 10.68 -14.39
N GLN A 167 -0.82 11.51 -15.18
CA GLN A 167 -0.01 12.62 -14.66
C GLN A 167 -0.86 13.71 -14.01
N HIS A 168 -2.08 13.93 -14.50
CA HIS A 168 -2.97 14.95 -13.93
C HIS A 168 -3.38 14.60 -12.50
N LEU A 169 -3.63 13.32 -12.21
CA LEU A 169 -3.94 12.88 -10.84
C LEU A 169 -2.75 13.06 -9.88
N ILE A 170 -1.51 12.90 -10.36
CA ILE A 170 -0.32 13.19 -9.57
C ILE A 170 -0.28 14.69 -9.25
N ASP A 171 -0.33 15.54 -10.28
CA ASP A 171 -0.16 16.98 -10.15
C ASP A 171 -1.28 17.59 -9.28
N PHE A 172 -2.53 17.21 -9.56
CA PHE A 172 -3.69 17.67 -8.78
C PHE A 172 -3.62 17.20 -7.33
N GLY A 173 -3.23 15.94 -7.08
CA GLY A 173 -3.07 15.43 -5.73
C GLY A 173 -2.06 16.24 -4.93
N LEU A 174 -0.89 16.50 -5.51
CA LEU A 174 0.17 17.31 -4.89
C LEU A 174 -0.29 18.76 -4.62
N GLU A 175 -0.95 19.41 -5.59
CA GLU A 175 -1.49 20.76 -5.42
C GLU A 175 -2.51 20.83 -4.27
N ARG A 176 -3.40 19.83 -4.15
CA ARG A 176 -4.35 19.76 -3.04
C ARG A 176 -3.62 19.63 -1.70
N LEU A 177 -2.59 18.79 -1.61
CA LEU A 177 -1.82 18.58 -0.38
C LEU A 177 -1.05 19.84 0.04
N ASP A 178 -0.47 20.57 -0.92
CA ASP A 178 0.18 21.85 -0.66
C ASP A 178 -0.82 22.89 -0.14
N SER A 179 -2.06 22.87 -0.64
CA SER A 179 -3.14 23.74 -0.13
C SER A 179 -3.53 23.46 1.32
N TYR A 180 -3.11 22.32 1.87
CA TYR A 180 -3.35 21.94 3.26
C TYR A 180 -2.19 22.33 4.20
N TYR A 181 -1.08 22.82 3.67
CA TYR A 181 0.06 23.25 4.47
C TYR A 181 -0.23 24.55 5.23
N LEU A 182 0.02 24.53 6.54
CA LEU A 182 -0.22 25.66 7.45
C LEU A 182 1.08 26.37 7.88
N GLY A 183 2.24 25.88 7.43
CA GLY A 183 3.56 26.38 7.85
C GLY A 183 4.16 25.60 9.03
N ASN A 184 5.48 25.71 9.19
CA ASN A 184 6.24 25.10 10.30
C ASN A 184 6.03 23.59 10.47
N GLY A 185 5.80 22.88 9.36
CA GLY A 185 5.55 21.43 9.36
C GLY A 185 4.11 21.04 9.69
N TRP A 186 3.22 22.00 9.96
CA TRP A 186 1.81 21.69 10.21
C TRP A 186 1.01 21.60 8.93
N TYR A 187 0.12 20.63 8.89
CA TYR A 187 -0.91 20.47 7.88
C TYR A 187 -2.28 20.42 8.57
N LYS A 188 -3.34 20.72 7.83
CA LYS A 188 -4.69 20.27 8.14
C LYS A 188 -5.04 19.05 7.28
N ASP A 189 -6.00 18.24 7.70
CA ASP A 189 -6.48 17.14 6.87
C ASP A 189 -7.71 17.56 6.06
N GLY A 190 -7.47 18.03 4.83
CA GLY A 190 -8.53 18.53 3.94
C GLY A 190 -9.08 19.89 4.35
N VAL A 191 -10.38 20.08 4.17
CA VAL A 191 -11.09 21.34 4.54
C VAL A 191 -11.41 21.42 6.03
N THR A 192 -10.95 20.46 6.83
CA THR A 192 -11.24 20.39 8.27
C THR A 192 -10.25 21.22 9.10
N GLU A 193 -10.61 21.48 10.35
CA GLU A 193 -9.69 22.04 11.35
C GLU A 193 -8.84 20.94 12.04
N GLN A 194 -8.95 19.68 11.59
CA GLN A 194 -8.28 18.56 12.25
C GLN A 194 -6.77 18.65 12.04
N ARG A 195 -6.06 18.59 13.16
CA ARG A 195 -4.60 18.53 13.29
C ARG A 195 -4.28 17.37 14.21
N ASP A 196 -4.54 16.16 13.74
CA ASP A 196 -4.43 14.96 14.56
C ASP A 196 -3.07 14.26 14.42
N TYR A 197 -2.89 13.19 15.18
CA TYR A 197 -1.68 12.37 15.16
C TYR A 197 -1.58 11.48 13.92
N TYR A 198 -2.59 11.42 13.05
CA TYR A 198 -2.55 10.68 11.81
C TYR A 198 -1.85 11.47 10.69
N ILE A 199 -1.86 12.80 10.76
CA ILE A 199 -1.18 13.68 9.79
C ILE A 199 0.30 13.31 9.58
N PRO A 200 1.12 13.06 10.62
CA PRO A 200 2.49 12.61 10.40
C PRO A 200 2.60 11.27 9.68
N PHE A 201 1.69 10.34 9.95
CA PHE A 201 1.69 9.02 9.30
C PHE A 201 1.21 9.10 7.84
N ALA A 202 0.22 9.93 7.54
CA ALA A 202 -0.28 10.03 6.17
C ALA A 202 0.52 11.05 5.35
N LEU A 203 0.53 12.32 5.77
CA LEU A 203 1.09 13.40 4.96
C LEU A 203 2.62 13.39 4.96
N HIS A 204 3.27 13.32 6.13
CA HIS A 204 4.74 13.38 6.15
C HIS A 204 5.37 12.11 5.57
N PHE A 205 4.93 10.93 5.99
CA PHE A 205 5.53 9.68 5.54
C PHE A 205 5.35 9.42 4.04
N TYR A 206 4.15 9.60 3.46
CA TYR A 206 3.98 9.45 2.01
C TYR A 206 4.71 10.55 1.22
N SER A 207 4.81 11.78 1.75
CA SER A 207 5.61 12.83 1.10
C SER A 207 7.11 12.50 1.07
N LEU A 208 7.63 11.78 2.08
CA LEU A 208 9.01 11.29 2.06
C LEU A 208 9.22 10.21 0.99
N ILE A 209 8.22 9.36 0.76
CA ILE A 209 8.25 8.39 -0.34
C ILE A 209 8.28 9.13 -1.69
N TYR A 210 7.40 10.12 -1.88
CA TYR A 210 7.40 10.98 -3.06
C TYR A 210 8.77 11.62 -3.31
N ALA A 211 9.34 12.27 -2.29
CA ALA A 211 10.64 12.94 -2.38
C ALA A 211 11.82 11.99 -2.63
N LYS A 212 11.65 10.68 -2.38
CA LYS A 212 12.68 9.67 -2.62
C LYS A 212 12.65 9.15 -4.07
N VAL A 213 11.49 9.13 -4.72
CA VAL A 213 11.27 8.49 -6.02
C VAL A 213 11.16 9.47 -7.19
N CYS A 214 10.99 10.76 -6.91
CA CYS A 214 10.99 11.87 -7.86
C CYS A 214 12.26 12.71 -7.72
#